data_AF-A0A654E0S1-F1
#
_entry.id   AF-A0A654E0S1-F1
#
_cell.length_a   1.000
_cell.length_b   1.000
_cell.length_c   1.000
_cell.angle_alpha   90.00
_cell.angle_beta   90.00
_cell.angle_gamma   90.00
#
_symmetry.space_group_name_H-M   'P 1'
#
loop_
_entity.id
_entity.type
_entity.pdbx_description
1 polymer ?
#
loop_
_entity_poly.entity_id
_entity_poly.type
_entity_poly.pdbx_seq_one_letter_code
_entity_poly.pdbx_strand_id
1 'polypeptide(L)'
;MDIIDVGLYASYILIVLCALAAIIIPLAQSLGDPQSLIKSGIGLGALIVVFLIGYIIAGSDTGSADITESTSKLVGGGIISMYIFFFIALAGIVYTEISKLIK
;
A
#
# COMPACT_ATOMS: atom_id res chain seq x y z
N MET A 1 -3.66 14.03 28.02
CA MET A 1 -3.17 13.05 27.04
C MET A 1 -2.81 11.83 27.84
N ASP A 2 -3.64 10.81 27.71
CA ASP A 2 -3.39 9.53 28.36
C ASP A 2 -2.34 8.75 27.57
N ILE A 3 -1.78 7.70 28.16
CA ILE A 3 -0.76 6.86 27.50
C ILE A 3 -1.22 6.31 26.13
N ILE A 4 -2.53 6.10 26.00
CA ILE A 4 -3.18 5.66 24.76
C ILE A 4 -3.08 6.75 23.68
N ASP A 5 -3.36 8.02 24.03
CA ASP A 5 -3.28 9.14 23.09
C ASP A 5 -1.85 9.34 22.59
N VAL A 6 -0.88 9.24 23.50
CA VAL A 6 0.55 9.37 23.19
C VAL A 6 1.00 8.24 22.28
N GLY A 7 0.62 7.00 22.59
CA GLY A 7 0.92 5.83 21.75
C GLY A 7 0.30 5.93 20.36
N LEU A 8 -0.93 6.44 20.26
CA LEU A 8 -1.63 6.62 18.99
C LEU A 8 -0.95 7.71 18.14
N TYR A 9 -0.62 8.85 18.72
CA TYR A 9 0.06 9.94 18.01
C TYR A 9 1.45 9.52 17.53
N ALA A 10 2.22 8.81 18.37
CA ALA A 10 3.50 8.25 17.99
C ALA A 10 3.37 7.25 16.82
N SER A 11 2.35 6.39 16.85
CA SER A 11 2.09 5.43 15.78
C SER A 11 1.75 6.12 14.46
N TYR A 12 0.93 7.17 14.48
CA TYR A 12 0.63 7.94 13.26
C TYR A 12 1.87 8.61 12.68
N ILE A 13 2.75 9.19 13.51
CA ILE A 13 4.03 9.75 13.04
C ILE A 13 4.89 8.66 12.39
N LEU A 14 4.98 7.49 13.04
CA LEU A 14 5.80 6.39 12.55
C LEU A 14 5.28 5.84 11.22
N ILE A 15 3.96 5.68 11.07
CA ILE A 15 3.33 5.26 9.80
C ILE A 15 3.68 6.23 8.68
N VAL A 16 3.60 7.54 8.92
CA VAL A 16 3.95 8.56 7.92
C VAL A 16 5.43 8.46 7.53
N LEU A 17 6.33 8.32 8.51
CA LEU A 17 7.77 8.14 8.24
C LEU A 17 8.05 6.86 7.44
N CYS A 18 7.43 5.74 7.80
CA CYS A 18 7.56 4.48 7.09
C CYS A 18 7.03 4.58 5.66
N ALA A 19 5.88 5.22 5.45
CA ALA A 19 5.32 5.42 4.12
C ALA A 19 6.23 6.27 3.23
N LEU A 20 6.80 7.35 3.77
CA LEU A 20 7.77 8.18 3.06
C LEU A 20 9.04 7.40 2.72
N ALA A 21 9.62 6.70 3.70
CA ALA A 21 10.83 5.90 3.50
C ALA A 21 10.63 4.80 2.45
N ALA A 22 9.47 4.13 2.46
CA ALA A 22 9.11 3.08 1.50
C ALA A 22 9.07 3.56 0.04
N ILE A 23 8.87 4.87 -0.20
CA ILE A 23 8.87 5.46 -1.54
C ILE A 23 10.24 6.10 -1.85
N ILE A 24 10.77 6.89 -0.92
CA ILE A 24 11.99 7.68 -1.12
C ILE A 24 13.21 6.77 -1.27
N ILE A 25 13.34 5.71 -0.45
CA ILE A 25 14.52 4.85 -0.49
C ILE A 25 14.64 4.11 -1.83
N PRO A 26 13.62 3.39 -2.34
CA PRO A 26 13.72 2.72 -3.63
C PRO A 26 13.92 3.69 -4.80
N LEU A 27 13.33 4.89 -4.71
CA LEU A 27 13.49 5.93 -5.71
C LEU A 27 14.94 6.45 -5.72
N ALA A 28 15.49 6.80 -4.55
CA ALA A 28 16.86 7.27 -4.39
C ALA A 28 17.89 6.24 -4.88
N GLN A 29 17.67 4.95 -4.58
CA GLN A 29 18.51 3.85 -5.07
C GLN A 29 18.46 3.71 -6.61
N SER A 30 17.38 4.15 -7.25
CA SER A 30 17.20 4.04 -8.69
C SER A 30 17.70 5.25 -9.49
N LEU A 31 18.12 6.35 -8.85
CA LEU A 31 18.53 7.59 -9.55
C LEU A 31 19.81 7.44 -10.39
N GLY A 32 20.65 6.44 -10.12
CA GLY A 32 21.86 6.16 -10.89
C GLY A 32 21.66 5.25 -12.10
N ASP A 33 20.48 4.61 -12.22
CA ASP A 33 20.16 3.70 -13.31
C ASP A 33 18.75 4.01 -13.87
N PRO A 34 18.66 4.67 -15.04
CA PRO A 34 17.38 5.06 -15.62
C PRO A 34 16.47 3.84 -15.90
N GLN A 35 17.05 2.66 -16.13
CA GLN A 35 16.28 1.44 -16.36
C GLN A 35 15.66 0.90 -15.06
N SER A 36 16.39 0.96 -13.94
CA SER A 36 15.85 0.65 -12.62
C SER A 36 14.78 1.66 -12.19
N LEU A 37 14.96 2.93 -12.52
CA LEU A 37 14.02 4.00 -12.19
C LEU A 37 12.66 3.77 -12.84
N ILE A 38 12.64 3.39 -14.12
CA ILE A 38 11.41 3.05 -14.84
C ILE A 38 10.71 1.86 -14.18
N LYS A 39 11.45 0.80 -13.81
CA LYS A 39 10.87 -0.38 -13.15
C LYS A 39 10.26 -0.04 -11.78
N SER A 40 10.95 0.78 -10.98
CA SER A 40 10.44 1.27 -9.70
C SER A 40 9.17 2.12 -9.89
N GLY A 41 9.17 3.01 -10.89
CA GLY A 41 8.01 3.81 -11.27
C GLY A 41 6.81 2.96 -11.72
N ILE A 42 7.04 1.87 -12.47
CA ILE A 42 5.99 0.91 -12.86
C ILE A 42 5.40 0.24 -11.61
N GLY A 43 6.24 -0.19 -10.65
CA GLY A 43 5.78 -0.76 -9.39
C GLY A 43 4.89 0.21 -8.59
N LEU A 44 5.31 1.46 -8.47
CA LEU A 44 4.52 2.52 -7.82
C LEU A 44 3.21 2.82 -8.57
N GLY A 45 3.26 2.86 -9.90
CA GLY A 45 2.08 3.06 -10.74
C GLY A 45 1.07 1.93 -10.58
N ALA A 46 1.53 0.67 -10.60
CA ALA A 46 0.69 -0.49 -10.34
C ALA A 46 0.06 -0.42 -8.94
N LEU A 47 0.81 0.05 -7.94
CA LEU A 47 0.28 0.22 -6.59
C LEU A 47 -0.93 1.18 -6.57
N ILE A 48 -0.77 2.34 -7.20
CA ILE A 48 -1.82 3.37 -7.28
C ILE A 48 -3.04 2.86 -8.04
N VAL A 49 -2.84 2.14 -9.16
CA VAL A 49 -3.94 1.59 -9.96
C VAL A 49 -4.77 0.59 -9.15
N VAL A 50 -4.12 -0.33 -8.44
CA VAL A 50 -4.83 -1.29 -7.58
C VAL A 50 -5.54 -0.56 -6.43
N PHE A 51 -4.93 0.49 -5.87
CA PHE A 51 -5.60 1.31 -4.85
C PHE A 51 -6.87 2.00 -5.37
N LEU A 52 -6.81 2.57 -6.57
CA LEU A 52 -7.97 3.18 -7.22
C LEU A 52 -9.09 2.15 -7.46
N ILE A 53 -8.74 0.95 -7.91
CA ILE A 53 -9.70 -0.15 -8.08
C ILE A 53 -10.35 -0.49 -6.73
N GLY A 54 -9.53 -0.65 -5.67
CA GLY A 54 -10.03 -0.90 -4.32
C GLY A 54 -10.95 0.21 -3.81
N TYR A 55 -10.59 1.47 -4.03
CA TYR A 55 -11.38 2.64 -3.62
C TYR A 55 -12.73 2.72 -4.34
N ILE A 56 -12.79 2.39 -5.63
CA ILE A 56 -14.04 2.37 -6.41
C ILE A 56 -14.97 1.25 -5.93
N ILE A 57 -14.42 0.09 -5.57
CA ILE A 57 -15.19 -1.05 -5.08
C ILE A 57 -15.63 -0.86 -3.62
N ALA A 58 -14.88 -0.08 -2.84
CA ALA A 58 -15.16 0.15 -1.43
C ALA A 58 -16.55 0.76 -1.21
N GLY A 59 -17.27 0.18 -0.24
CA GLY A 59 -18.57 0.69 0.19
C GLY A 59 -18.47 2.09 0.79
N SER A 60 -19.57 2.83 0.70
CA SER A 60 -19.75 4.17 1.29
C SER A 60 -20.40 4.12 2.66
N ASP A 61 -20.39 2.97 3.34
CA ASP A 61 -21.15 2.80 4.58
C ASP A 61 -20.60 3.69 5.69
N THR A 62 -21.41 4.66 6.11
CA THR A 62 -21.14 5.56 7.22
C THR A 62 -21.91 5.04 8.43
N GLY A 63 -21.39 3.99 9.08
CA GLY A 63 -22.06 3.36 10.23
C GLY A 63 -22.32 4.30 11.42
N SER A 64 -21.70 5.48 11.43
CA SER A 64 -21.81 6.51 12.47
C SER A 64 -21.85 7.90 11.84
N ALA A 65 -22.53 8.87 12.46
CA ALA A 65 -22.64 10.24 11.96
C ALA A 65 -21.30 11.00 11.84
N ASP A 66 -20.25 10.53 12.52
CA ASP A 66 -18.92 11.15 12.54
C ASP A 66 -17.99 10.70 11.41
N ILE A 67 -18.39 9.72 10.58
CA ILE A 67 -17.56 9.23 9.47
C ILE A 67 -18.15 9.69 8.13
N THR A 68 -17.40 10.52 7.41
CA THR A 68 -17.73 10.89 6.02
C THR A 68 -17.58 9.69 5.10
N GLU A 69 -18.41 9.59 4.07
CA GLU A 69 -18.33 8.59 3.00
C GLU A 69 -16.91 8.45 2.44
N SER A 70 -16.21 9.58 2.20
CA SER A 70 -14.83 9.58 1.69
C SER A 70 -13.84 8.87 2.62
N THR A 71 -13.99 9.04 3.93
CA THR A 71 -13.14 8.37 4.92
C THR A 71 -13.40 6.87 4.93
N SER A 72 -14.67 6.46 4.87
CA SER A 72 -15.06 5.05 4.81
C SER A 72 -14.51 4.36 3.55
N LYS A 73 -14.64 5.01 2.38
CA LYS A 73 -14.07 4.52 1.12
C LYS A 73 -12.55 4.46 1.12
N LEU A 74 -11.87 5.41 1.79
CA LEU A 74 -10.41 5.39 1.90
C LEU A 74 -9.95 4.18 2.71
N VAL A 75 -10.57 3.93 3.87
CA VAL A 75 -10.25 2.78 4.72
C VAL A 75 -10.59 1.46 4.01
N GLY A 76 -11.80 1.35 3.47
CA GLY A 76 -12.25 0.16 2.74
C GLY A 76 -11.39 -0.12 1.50
N GLY A 77 -11.06 0.94 0.74
CA GLY A 77 -10.18 0.85 -0.42
C GLY A 77 -8.78 0.37 -0.03
N GLY A 78 -8.23 0.88 1.07
CA GLY A 78 -6.95 0.41 1.61
C GLY A 78 -6.95 -1.07 1.97
N ILE A 79 -8.01 -1.54 2.65
CA ILE A 79 -8.15 -2.96 3.03
C ILE A 79 -8.28 -3.85 1.78
N ILE A 80 -9.15 -3.50 0.84
CA ILE A 80 -9.32 -4.26 -0.41
C ILE A 80 -8.01 -4.34 -1.18
N SER A 81 -7.29 -3.21 -1.30
CA SER A 81 -6.01 -3.15 -1.99
C SER A 81 -4.96 -4.04 -1.32
N MET A 82 -4.90 -4.03 0.01
CA MET A 82 -4.00 -4.90 0.76
C MET A 82 -4.29 -6.38 0.49
N TYR A 83 -5.56 -6.79 0.42
CA TYR A 83 -5.89 -8.18 0.06
C TYR A 83 -5.49 -8.53 -1.36
N ILE A 84 -5.70 -7.62 -2.33
CA ILE A 84 -5.26 -7.85 -3.71
C ILE A 84 -3.74 -8.04 -3.76
N PHE A 85 -2.96 -7.14 -3.17
CA PHE A 85 -1.50 -7.29 -3.14
C PHE A 85 -1.06 -8.54 -2.41
N PHE A 86 -1.73 -8.91 -1.31
CA PHE A 86 -1.41 -10.11 -0.55
C PHE A 86 -1.53 -11.37 -1.42
N PHE A 87 -2.63 -11.54 -2.14
CA PHE A 87 -2.82 -12.69 -3.03
C PHE A 87 -1.90 -12.66 -4.26
N ILE A 88 -1.65 -11.47 -4.85
CA ILE A 88 -0.68 -11.32 -5.94
C ILE A 88 0.73 -11.72 -5.46
N ALA A 89 1.13 -11.29 -4.26
CA ALA A 89 2.42 -11.62 -3.68
C ALA A 89 2.54 -13.12 -3.43
N LEU A 90 1.49 -13.76 -2.85
CA LEU A 90 1.47 -15.21 -2.66
C LEU A 90 1.60 -15.96 -4.00
N ALA A 91 0.82 -15.58 -5.01
CA ALA A 91 0.90 -16.19 -6.34
C ALA A 91 2.28 -15.98 -6.97
N GLY A 92 2.87 -14.79 -6.81
CA GLY A 92 4.21 -14.47 -7.29
C GLY A 92 5.30 -15.30 -6.63
N ILE A 93 5.20 -15.54 -5.31
CA ILE A 93 6.12 -16.40 -4.57
C ILE A 93 6.01 -17.84 -5.08
N VAL A 94 4.80 -18.39 -5.18
CA VAL A 94 4.57 -19.77 -5.67
C VAL A 94 5.11 -19.93 -7.09
N TYR A 95 4.83 -18.98 -7.99
CA TYR A 95 5.35 -18.99 -9.35
C TYR A 95 6.89 -18.95 -9.36
N THR A 96 7.50 -18.11 -8.53
CA THR A 96 8.96 -17.98 -8.45
C THR A 96 9.62 -19.28 -7.98
N GLU A 97 9.06 -19.94 -6.98
CA GLU A 97 9.57 -21.22 -6.47
C GLU A 97 9.42 -22.34 -7.51
N ILE A 98 8.27 -22.45 -8.19
CA ILE A 98 8.08 -23.45 -9.26
C ILE A 98 9.02 -23.18 -10.44
N SER A 99 9.16 -21.91 -10.84
CA SER A 99 10.03 -21.52 -11.97
C SER A 99 11.50 -21.88 -11.71
N LYS A 100 11.98 -21.72 -10.47
CA LYS A 100 13.32 -22.14 -10.06
C LYS A 100 13.54 -23.65 -10.09
N LEU A 101 12.49 -24.45 -9.88
CA LEU A 101 12.60 -25.92 -9.90
C LEU A 101 12.60 -26.49 -11.32
N ILE A 102 11.93 -25.80 -12.25
CA ILE A 102 11.84 -26.20 -13.66
C ILE A 102 13.08 -25.76 -14.45
N LYS A 103 13.79 -24.72 -13.98
CA LYS A 103 14.94 -24.10 -14.66
C LYS A 103 16.25 -24.56 -14.06
#